data_AF-A0A0F5VK93-F1
#
_entry.id   AF-A0A0F5VK93-F1
#
_cell.length_a   1.000
_cell.length_b   1.000
_cell.length_c   1.000
_cell.angle_alpha   90.00
_cell.angle_beta   90.00
_cell.angle_gamma   90.00
#
_symmetry.space_group_name_H-M   'P 1'
#
loop_
_entity.id
_entity.type
_entity.pdbx_description
1 polymer ?
#
loop_
_entity_poly.entity_id
_entity_poly.type
_entity_poly.pdbx_seq_one_letter_code
_entity_poly.pdbx_strand_id
1 'polypeptide(L)'
;ADIFITTTGNKDIIMAADMARMKHQAIVGNIGHFDNEIDMAGLASVPGIVKDEVKPQVHTWTFPDGKTIIVLSEGRLLNLGNATGHPSFVMSNSFADQTLAQIELFT
;
A
#
# COMPACT_ATOMS: atom_id res chain seq x y z
N ALA A 1 7.54 -2.55 -14.87
CA ALA A 1 8.31 -1.74 -13.94
C ALA A 1 8.85 -2.62 -12.83
N ASP A 2 9.78 -2.10 -12.03
CA ASP A 2 10.35 -2.80 -10.88
C ASP A 2 9.64 -2.39 -9.58
N ILE A 3 9.04 -1.20 -9.54
CA ILE A 3 8.27 -0.66 -8.41
C ILE A 3 6.95 -0.11 -8.94
N PHE A 4 5.86 -0.39 -8.22
CA PHE A 4 4.51 0.10 -8.49
C PHE A 4 3.94 0.72 -7.21
N ILE A 5 3.53 1.99 -7.28
CA ILE A 5 2.93 2.72 -6.16
C ILE A 5 1.60 3.31 -6.61
N THR A 6 0.52 2.98 -5.90
CA THR A 6 -0.80 3.59 -6.13
C THR A 6 -0.96 4.85 -5.28
N THR A 7 -1.49 5.91 -5.87
CA THR A 7 -1.64 7.25 -5.26
C THR A 7 -2.99 7.88 -5.62
N THR A 8 -4.02 7.07 -5.89
CA THR A 8 -5.18 7.52 -6.65
C THR A 8 -6.37 7.94 -5.79
N GLY A 9 -6.49 7.38 -4.58
CA GLY A 9 -7.71 7.48 -3.78
C GLY A 9 -8.90 6.74 -4.38
N ASN A 10 -8.67 5.83 -5.33
CA ASN A 10 -9.69 5.06 -6.03
C ASN A 10 -9.42 3.55 -5.89
N LYS A 11 -10.39 2.71 -6.23
CA LYS A 11 -10.30 1.26 -6.08
C LYS A 11 -9.86 0.56 -7.37
N ASP A 12 -9.44 -0.69 -7.23
CA ASP A 12 -9.23 -1.62 -8.34
C ASP A 12 -8.17 -1.12 -9.35
N ILE A 13 -7.09 -0.50 -8.85
CA ILE A 13 -6.04 0.12 -9.67
C ILE A 13 -4.98 -0.89 -10.09
N ILE A 14 -4.56 -1.75 -9.16
CA ILE A 14 -3.67 -2.87 -9.42
C ILE A 14 -4.41 -4.14 -9.04
N MET A 15 -4.84 -4.91 -10.05
CA MET A 15 -5.56 -6.15 -9.85
C MET A 15 -4.60 -7.34 -9.70
N ALA A 16 -5.09 -8.46 -9.16
CA ALA A 16 -4.31 -9.70 -9.09
C ALA A 16 -3.77 -10.15 -10.45
N ALA A 17 -4.54 -9.91 -11.53
CA ALA A 17 -4.12 -10.20 -12.90
C ALA A 17 -2.94 -9.33 -13.37
N ASP A 18 -2.84 -8.09 -12.90
CA ASP A 18 -1.71 -7.20 -13.21
C ASP A 18 -0.46 -7.64 -12.44
N MET A 19 -0.63 -7.98 -11.16
CA MET A 19 0.43 -8.54 -10.31
C MET A 19 0.99 -9.85 -10.89
N ALA A 20 0.12 -10.71 -11.43
CA ALA A 20 0.50 -11.93 -12.14
C ALA A 20 1.29 -11.67 -13.44
N ARG A 21 1.42 -10.42 -13.91
CA ARG A 21 2.23 -10.03 -15.08
C ARG A 21 3.47 -9.21 -14.71
N MET A 22 3.66 -8.90 -13.43
CA MET A 22 4.85 -8.20 -12.96
C MET A 22 6.11 -9.05 -13.13
N LYS A 23 7.28 -8.41 -13.02
CA LYS A 23 8.58 -9.07 -12.98
C LYS A 23 8.79 -9.78 -11.65
N HIS A 24 9.67 -10.78 -11.62
CA HIS A 24 10.15 -11.37 -10.37
C HIS A 24 10.77 -10.28 -9.47
N GLN A 25 10.41 -10.30 -8.18
CA GLN A 25 10.74 -9.32 -7.14
C GLN A 25 10.26 -7.89 -7.39
N ALA A 26 9.23 -7.68 -8.21
CA ALA A 26 8.59 -6.37 -8.29
C ALA A 26 8.02 -5.95 -6.92
N ILE A 27 8.20 -4.68 -6.56
CA ILE A 27 7.68 -4.10 -5.32
C ILE A 27 6.35 -3.42 -5.60
N VAL A 28 5.34 -3.72 -4.78
CA VAL A 28 4.00 -3.14 -4.86
C VAL A 28 3.66 -2.50 -3.53
N GLY A 29 3.21 -1.25 -3.57
CA GLY A 29 2.79 -0.51 -2.38
C GLY A 29 1.70 0.51 -2.69
N ASN A 30 1.03 0.97 -1.64
CA ASN A 30 0.00 2.00 -1.72
C ASN A 30 0.38 3.18 -0.82
N ILE A 31 0.21 4.41 -1.31
CA ILE A 31 0.28 5.64 -0.51
C ILE A 31 -0.98 6.52 -0.68
N GLY A 32 -1.97 6.02 -1.41
CA GLY A 32 -3.29 6.63 -1.52
C GLY A 32 -4.20 6.24 -0.36
N HIS A 33 -5.46 5.92 -0.65
CA HIS A 33 -6.48 5.74 0.40
C HIS A 33 -6.80 4.26 0.66
N PHE A 34 -6.94 3.89 1.93
CA PHE A 34 -7.25 2.53 2.40
C PHE A 34 -6.35 1.43 1.81
N ASP A 35 -6.90 0.24 1.54
CA ASP A 35 -6.24 -0.96 1.04
C ASP A 35 -6.84 -1.50 -0.27
N ASN A 36 -7.84 -0.81 -0.84
CA ASN A 36 -8.57 -1.29 -2.01
C ASN A 36 -8.07 -0.74 -3.36
N GLU A 37 -6.99 0.05 -3.36
CA GLU A 37 -6.30 0.39 -4.62
C GLU A 37 -5.58 -0.84 -5.20
N ILE A 38 -5.18 -1.78 -4.33
CA ILE A 38 -4.52 -3.04 -4.69
C ILE A 38 -5.45 -4.19 -4.31
N ASP A 39 -5.71 -5.09 -5.24
CA ASP A 39 -6.55 -6.26 -5.02
C ASP A 39 -5.84 -7.35 -4.19
N MET A 40 -5.69 -7.09 -2.89
CA MET A 40 -5.06 -8.01 -1.94
C MET A 40 -5.90 -9.27 -1.71
N ALA A 41 -7.22 -9.14 -1.73
CA ALA A 41 -8.14 -10.27 -1.58
C ALA A 41 -8.07 -11.21 -2.80
N GLY A 42 -8.05 -10.65 -4.01
CA GLY A 42 -7.85 -11.41 -5.23
C GLY A 42 -6.47 -12.05 -5.28
N LEU A 43 -5.40 -11.35 -4.86
CA LEU A 43 -4.07 -11.95 -4.75
C LEU A 43 -4.05 -13.14 -3.80
N ALA A 44 -4.66 -13.01 -2.62
CA ALA A 44 -4.76 -14.10 -1.64
C ALA A 44 -5.62 -15.27 -2.11
N SER A 45 -6.52 -15.03 -3.06
CA SER A 45 -7.40 -16.04 -3.65
C SER A 45 -6.77 -16.78 -4.84
N VAL A 46 -5.57 -16.39 -5.29
CA VAL A 46 -4.88 -17.07 -6.40
C VAL A 46 -4.54 -18.51 -5.98
N PRO A 47 -4.97 -19.53 -6.74
CA PRO A 47 -4.68 -20.92 -6.41
C PRO A 47 -3.17 -21.19 -6.35
N GLY A 48 -2.69 -21.75 -5.23
CA GLY A 48 -1.28 -22.07 -5.04
C GLY A 48 -0.36 -20.88 -4.75
N ILE A 49 -0.93 -19.69 -4.47
CA ILE A 49 -0.15 -18.54 -4.00
C ILE A 49 0.44 -18.84 -2.62
N VAL A 50 1.69 -18.46 -2.40
CA VAL A 50 2.36 -18.60 -1.10
C VAL A 50 2.72 -17.21 -0.58
N LYS A 51 2.21 -16.86 0.61
CA LYS A 51 2.56 -15.64 1.33
C LYS A 51 3.61 -15.97 2.39
N ASP A 52 4.75 -15.31 2.32
CA ASP A 52 5.81 -15.40 3.33
C ASP A 52 6.11 -14.01 3.90
N GLU A 53 6.35 -13.94 5.22
CA GLU A 53 6.76 -12.71 5.87
C GLU A 53 8.29 -12.60 5.86
N VAL A 54 8.81 -11.52 5.27
CA VAL A 54 10.25 -11.21 5.31
C VAL A 54 10.58 -10.51 6.63
N LYS A 55 9.73 -9.55 7.01
CA LYS A 55 9.73 -8.81 8.27
C LYS A 55 8.36 -8.14 8.43
N PRO A 56 8.04 -7.55 9.61
CA PRO A 56 6.79 -6.83 9.78
C PRO A 56 6.52 -5.84 8.64
N GLN A 57 5.29 -5.92 8.09
CA GLN A 57 4.78 -5.10 6.98
C GLN A 57 5.53 -5.27 5.65
N VAL A 58 6.30 -6.35 5.47
CA VAL A 58 6.93 -6.71 4.19
C VAL A 58 6.72 -8.19 3.92
N HIS A 59 5.91 -8.48 2.91
CA HIS A 59 5.56 -9.85 2.55
C HIS A 59 5.94 -10.15 1.11
N THR A 60 6.44 -11.35 0.87
CA THR A 60 6.56 -11.91 -0.46
C THR A 60 5.33 -12.73 -0.81
N TRP A 61 4.89 -12.63 -2.06
CA TRP A 61 3.79 -13.41 -2.63
C TRP A 61 4.31 -14.17 -3.84
N THR A 62 4.46 -15.49 -3.70
CA THR A 62 5.00 -16.38 -4.73
C THR A 62 3.87 -17.07 -5.46
N PHE A 63 3.79 -16.83 -6.77
CA PHE A 63 2.84 -17.44 -7.70
C PHE A 63 3.23 -18.88 -8.02
N PRO A 64 2.29 -19.72 -8.51
CA PRO A 64 2.55 -21.13 -8.84
C PRO A 64 3.64 -21.35 -9.89
N ASP A 65 3.90 -20.36 -10.74
CA ASP A 65 4.97 -20.38 -11.74
C ASP A 65 6.37 -20.09 -11.15
N GLY A 66 6.46 -19.90 -9.83
CA GLY A 66 7.69 -19.60 -9.11
C GLY A 66 8.06 -18.11 -9.08
N LYS A 67 7.28 -17.25 -9.73
CA LYS A 67 7.51 -15.81 -9.66
C LYS A 67 7.07 -15.26 -8.31
N THR A 68 7.87 -14.39 -7.71
CA THR A 68 7.55 -13.73 -6.44
C THR A 68 7.42 -12.23 -6.63
N ILE A 69 6.49 -11.59 -5.95
CA ILE A 69 6.43 -10.13 -5.80
C ILE A 69 6.54 -9.76 -4.32
N ILE A 70 6.88 -8.50 -4.03
CA ILE A 70 7.01 -7.96 -2.68
C ILE A 70 5.90 -6.95 -2.45
N VAL A 71 5.06 -7.16 -1.42
CA VAL A 71 3.99 -6.24 -1.05
C VAL A 71 4.31 -5.56 0.28
N LEU A 72 4.22 -4.24 0.28
CA LEU A 72 4.44 -3.39 1.44
C LEU A 72 3.12 -3.10 2.18
N SER A 73 3.16 -3.14 3.51
CA SER A 73 2.03 -2.80 4.40
C SER A 73 0.70 -3.49 4.06
N GLU A 74 0.75 -4.67 3.44
CA GLU A 74 -0.44 -5.41 2.97
C GLU A 74 -1.39 -4.54 2.12
N GLY A 75 -0.84 -3.63 1.30
CA GLY A 75 -1.63 -2.74 0.44
C GLY A 75 -2.19 -1.49 1.14
N ARG A 76 -1.92 -1.30 2.44
CA ARG A 76 -2.21 -0.07 3.18
C ARG A 76 -1.12 0.98 2.98
N LEU A 77 -1.35 2.16 3.56
CA LEU A 77 -0.45 3.32 3.51
C LEU A 77 0.99 2.97 3.94
N LEU A 78 1.87 2.79 2.96
CA LEU A 78 3.24 2.31 3.17
C LEU A 78 4.11 3.30 3.93
N ASN A 79 3.87 4.61 3.78
CA ASN A 79 4.69 5.63 4.44
C ASN A 79 4.50 5.60 5.96
N LEU A 80 3.31 5.23 6.43
CA LEU A 80 2.97 5.08 7.84
C LEU A 80 3.25 3.66 8.34
N GLY A 81 3.03 2.64 7.51
CA GLY A 81 3.20 1.23 7.90
C GLY A 81 4.63 0.70 7.81
N ASN A 82 5.47 1.26 6.94
CA ASN A 82 6.87 0.86 6.77
C ASN A 82 7.88 1.94 7.21
N ALA A 83 7.40 3.12 7.59
CA ALA A 83 8.22 4.23 8.09
C ALA A 83 7.45 5.04 9.14
N THR A 84 7.66 6.36 9.21
CA THR A 84 7.11 7.25 10.25
C THR A 84 6.14 8.30 9.71
N GLY A 85 5.63 8.12 8.49
CA GLY A 85 4.79 9.11 7.81
C GLY A 85 5.54 10.41 7.45
N HIS A 86 4.81 11.51 7.37
CA HIS A 86 5.38 12.81 7.04
C HIS A 86 6.13 13.44 8.24
N PRO A 87 7.27 14.13 8.02
CA PRO A 87 7.98 14.84 9.09
C PRO A 87 7.14 15.93 9.77
N SER A 88 7.46 16.25 11.03
CA SER A 88 6.70 17.20 11.86
C SER A 88 6.53 18.58 11.22
N PHE A 89 7.50 19.05 10.44
CA PHE A 89 7.45 20.36 9.80
C PHE A 89 6.26 20.50 8.85
N VAL A 90 6.01 19.51 7.98
CA VAL A 90 4.87 19.56 7.06
C VAL A 90 3.55 19.24 7.79
N MET A 91 3.59 18.37 8.81
CA MET A 91 2.42 18.09 9.63
C MET A 91 1.97 19.31 10.46
N SER A 92 2.89 20.23 10.79
CA SER A 92 2.56 21.49 11.47
C SER A 92 1.56 22.34 10.69
N ASN A 93 1.65 22.35 9.34
CA ASN A 93 0.70 23.09 8.52
C ASN A 93 -0.69 22.44 8.61
N SER A 94 -0.76 21.12 8.37
CA SER A 94 -2.03 20.38 8.42
C SER A 94 -2.71 20.45 9.79
N PHE A 95 -1.93 20.38 10.88
CA PHE A 95 -2.47 20.45 12.24
C PHE A 95 -2.84 21.87 12.68
N ALA A 96 -2.19 22.90 12.15
CA ALA A 96 -2.63 24.27 12.33
C ALA A 96 -4.01 24.47 11.67
N ASP A 97 -4.18 24.04 10.42
CA ASP A 97 -5.47 24.11 9.71
C ASP A 97 -6.55 23.31 10.45
N GLN A 98 -6.26 22.08 10.90
CA GLN A 98 -7.20 21.29 11.70
C GLN A 98 -7.60 22.00 13.00
N THR A 99 -6.65 22.64 13.70
CA THR A 99 -6.94 23.35 14.96
C THR A 99 -7.81 24.59 14.70
N LEU A 100 -7.51 25.37 13.67
CA LEU A 100 -8.31 26.53 13.28
C LEU A 100 -9.73 26.13 12.87
N ALA A 101 -9.88 25.04 12.11
CA ALA A 101 -11.19 24.49 11.75
C ALA A 101 -12.00 24.05 12.99
N GLN A 102 -11.34 23.48 14.01
CA GLN A 102 -12.01 23.11 15.26
C GLN A 102 -12.45 24.34 16.06
N ILE A 103 -11.66 25.43 16.07
CA ILE A 103 -12.07 26.69 16.69
C ILE A 103 -13.31 27.25 15.99
N GLU A 104 -13.29 27.32 14.66
CA GLU A 104 -14.40 27.83 13.84
C GLU A 104 -15.69 27.00 14.03
N LEU A 105 -15.59 25.67 14.12
CA LEU A 105 -16.77 24.82 14.37
C LEU A 105 -17.34 24.96 15.78
N PHE A 106 -16.54 25.42 16.74
CA PHE A 106 -16.96 25.57 18.13
C PHE A 106 -17.61 26.93 18.43
N THR A 107 -17.16 28.00 17.77
CA THR A 107 -17.62 29.39 17.97
C THR A 107 -18.76 29.79 17.05
#